data_AF-A0A7S3VGJ3-F1
#
_entry.id   AF-A0A7S3VGJ3-F1
#
_cell.length_a   1.000
_cell.length_b   1.000
_cell.length_c   1.000
_cell.angle_alpha   90.00
_cell.angle_beta   90.00
_cell.angle_gamma   90.00
#
_symmetry.space_group_name_H-M   'P 1'
#
loop_
_entity.id
_entity.type
_entity.pdbx_description
1 polymer ?
#
loop_
_entity_poly.entity_id
_entity_poly.type
_entity_poly.pdbx_seq_one_letter_code
_entity_poly.pdbx_strand_id
1 'polypeptide(L)'
;MRSSTKSLSKRLKVDDEKRSRKLVKQAHQTPQSLMTSVSPRFLQTTSIGSKRSPSSFDDNPKISIPQRLTTITIGMITFAACISIWHQQMASHHRNFNGRSLRPKESPFLAASSSMQKEQRAFILVGSSAVGFEEIESDLREWNKNYLLKNGNSYPLPDLSPEMYNATDGFRPLLKAIEDQTSGIARGYASFSRQKRNQTEFLIEEFRQTFNNEWMKNKNFIIGIDAFRDLSSSHGDNVLQSQFFETLLSLFPWYDKRFPFRGSNDNVTAIILYRSRRVARVTSLWENTPGDQSFSTWAKNFQDFHELDTFSIAETLRKMGVHLAIVDVDHVLSNGLSLSHYIACNILGVQCDDSGYILNADREKITPWKGRVRKRTHGILDIKEGAMKKFILPLQQNECSYDFIRNGENVDFYPTKLKTLFSWCTGGSLSPSSKVEKLKDSWKDIISGF
;
A
#
# COMPACT_ATOMS: atom_id res chain seq x y z
N MET A 1 19.13 -57.84 -36.85
CA MET A 1 20.25 -56.91 -37.15
C MET A 1 20.38 -55.91 -36.02
N ARG A 2 21.58 -55.81 -35.44
CA ARG A 2 21.92 -55.06 -34.22
C ARG A 2 22.40 -53.63 -34.55
N SER A 3 22.06 -52.68 -33.67
CA SER A 3 22.88 -51.55 -33.14
C SER A 3 23.85 -50.80 -34.08
N SER A 4 23.68 -49.48 -34.23
CA SER A 4 24.72 -48.46 -33.94
C SER A 4 24.27 -47.04 -34.34
N THR A 5 23.95 -46.19 -33.36
CA THR A 5 24.09 -44.71 -33.49
C THR A 5 24.38 -44.11 -32.12
N LYS A 6 25.68 -44.06 -31.75
CA LYS A 6 26.23 -43.21 -30.69
C LYS A 6 27.44 -42.48 -31.28
N SER A 7 27.29 -41.20 -31.65
CA SER A 7 28.41 -40.24 -31.79
C SER A 7 27.90 -38.90 -32.34
N LEU A 8 27.34 -38.04 -31.50
CA LEU A 8 27.17 -36.61 -31.84
C LEU A 8 27.12 -35.64 -30.64
N SER A 9 27.20 -36.13 -29.39
CA SER A 9 27.06 -35.27 -28.19
C SER A 9 28.37 -34.77 -27.57
N LYS A 10 29.54 -35.00 -28.19
CA LYS A 10 30.85 -34.61 -27.62
C LYS A 10 31.53 -33.39 -28.26
N ARG A 11 30.97 -32.78 -29.31
CA ARG A 11 31.57 -31.60 -29.97
C ARG A 11 30.99 -30.24 -29.56
N LEU A 12 29.90 -30.18 -28.79
CA LEU A 12 29.27 -28.91 -28.40
C LEU A 12 29.65 -28.40 -27.00
N LYS A 13 30.52 -29.09 -26.26
CA LYS A 13 30.93 -28.67 -24.89
C LYS A 13 32.31 -28.02 -24.80
N VAL A 14 33.05 -27.89 -25.91
CA VAL A 14 34.43 -27.36 -25.87
C VAL A 14 34.52 -25.88 -26.30
N ASP A 15 33.49 -25.33 -26.95
CA ASP A 15 33.54 -23.95 -27.45
C ASP A 15 32.98 -22.89 -26.49
N ASP A 16 32.14 -23.25 -25.51
CA ASP A 16 31.62 -22.29 -24.52
C ASP A 16 32.60 -21.99 -23.37
N GLU A 17 33.52 -22.90 -23.06
CA GLU A 17 34.47 -22.72 -21.95
C GLU A 17 35.67 -21.81 -22.33
N LYS A 18 35.93 -21.63 -23.63
CA LYS A 18 36.97 -20.71 -24.13
C LYS A 18 36.50 -19.27 -24.33
N ARG A 19 35.19 -19.02 -24.42
CA ARG A 19 34.64 -17.66 -24.60
C ARG A 19 34.52 -16.90 -23.28
N SER A 20 34.31 -17.59 -22.17
CA SER A 20 34.16 -16.98 -20.83
C SER A 20 35.48 -16.55 -20.16
N ARG A 21 36.64 -17.02 -20.65
CA ARG A 21 37.96 -16.63 -20.11
C ARG A 21 38.60 -15.42 -20.80
N LYS A 22 37.99 -14.88 -21.86
CA LYS A 22 38.52 -13.72 -22.61
C LYS A 22 37.93 -12.36 -22.20
N LEU A 23 36.92 -12.34 -21.33
CA LEU A 23 36.23 -11.12 -20.88
C LEU A 23 36.61 -10.64 -19.47
N VAL A 24 37.55 -11.31 -18.78
CA VAL A 24 37.98 -10.96 -17.40
C VAL A 24 39.38 -10.34 -17.35
N LYS A 25 39.94 -9.89 -18.49
CA LYS A 25 41.31 -9.30 -18.55
C LYS A 25 41.39 -7.86 -19.06
N GLN A 26 40.30 -7.10 -19.05
CA GLN A 26 40.29 -5.73 -19.59
C GLN A 26 39.65 -4.67 -18.68
N ALA A 27 39.76 -4.82 -17.36
CA ALA A 27 39.34 -3.81 -16.39
C ALA A 27 40.38 -3.60 -15.28
N HIS A 28 41.58 -3.16 -15.65
CA HIS A 28 42.51 -2.48 -14.73
C HIS A 28 43.46 -1.64 -15.56
N GLN A 29 43.21 -0.33 -15.65
CA GLN A 29 44.20 0.72 -15.90
C GLN A 29 43.52 2.10 -15.90
N THR A 30 43.67 2.85 -14.80
CA THR A 30 43.63 4.32 -14.84
C THR A 30 44.55 4.88 -13.75
N PRO A 31 45.29 5.97 -14.01
CA PRO A 31 46.53 6.29 -13.29
C PRO A 31 46.38 7.33 -12.17
N GLN A 32 47.33 7.28 -11.24
CA GLN A 32 47.62 8.27 -10.20
C GLN A 32 48.24 9.55 -10.79
N SER A 33 47.74 10.72 -10.39
CA SER A 33 48.40 12.05 -10.24
C SER A 33 47.28 13.09 -10.07
N LEU A 34 47.27 14.15 -9.26
CA LEU A 34 48.24 14.91 -8.49
C LEU A 34 47.47 15.54 -7.29
N MET A 35 48.08 15.52 -6.10
CA MET A 35 47.65 16.34 -4.96
C MET A 35 48.40 17.68 -5.02
N THR A 36 47.65 18.78 -5.01
CA THR A 36 48.18 20.10 -4.60
C THR A 36 47.35 20.66 -3.47
N SER A 37 48.09 21.06 -2.45
CA SER A 37 47.74 21.68 -1.18
C SER A 37 46.91 22.96 -1.29
N VAL A 38 45.94 23.15 -0.38
CA VAL A 38 45.61 24.47 0.15
C VAL A 38 45.30 24.36 1.65
N SER A 39 45.96 25.21 2.42
CA SER A 39 45.93 25.38 3.87
C SER A 39 44.65 26.12 4.33
N PRO A 40 44.30 26.04 5.63
CA PRO A 40 43.87 27.27 6.31
C PRO A 40 44.65 27.52 7.61
N ARG A 41 45.10 28.77 7.76
CA ARG A 41 45.67 29.35 8.98
C ARG A 41 44.57 29.88 9.91
N PHE A 42 44.77 29.65 11.20
CA PHE A 42 44.60 30.53 12.37
C PHE A 42 43.33 31.39 12.56
N LEU A 43 42.72 31.23 13.75
CA LEU A 43 42.53 32.24 14.82
C LEU A 43 42.02 31.48 16.07
N GLN A 44 42.87 31.05 17.00
CA GLN A 44 43.28 31.71 18.26
C GLN A 44 42.18 32.33 19.15
N THR A 45 42.05 31.72 20.35
CA THR A 45 41.86 32.30 21.70
C THR A 45 40.49 32.93 22.02
N THR A 46 39.89 32.79 23.21
CA THR A 46 40.42 32.73 24.58
C THR A 46 39.52 31.93 25.53
N SER A 47 40.16 31.22 26.47
CA SER A 47 39.55 30.71 27.70
C SER A 47 39.47 31.82 28.76
N ILE A 48 38.40 31.87 29.54
CA ILE A 48 38.44 32.36 30.92
C ILE A 48 37.65 31.36 31.78
N GLY A 49 38.38 30.68 32.66
CA GLY A 49 37.79 29.90 33.74
C GLY A 49 37.50 30.80 34.95
N SER A 50 36.51 30.43 35.74
CA SER A 50 36.45 30.79 37.15
C SER A 50 35.73 29.69 37.93
N LYS A 51 36.45 29.16 38.91
CA LYS A 51 35.98 28.24 39.95
C LYS A 51 35.15 29.01 40.97
N ARG A 52 34.09 28.39 41.52
CA ARG A 52 33.81 28.35 42.97
C ARG A 52 32.65 27.39 43.27
N SER A 53 32.88 26.54 44.26
CA SER A 53 31.93 25.61 44.87
C SER A 53 31.29 26.25 46.14
N PRO A 54 30.56 25.52 47.01
CA PRO A 54 29.12 25.59 47.16
C PRO A 54 28.67 26.22 48.50
N SER A 55 27.41 26.63 48.61
CA SER A 55 26.78 26.89 49.91
C SER A 55 25.27 26.64 49.87
N SER A 56 24.84 25.75 50.75
CA SER A 56 23.49 25.58 51.29
C SER A 56 22.96 26.87 51.93
N PHE A 57 21.66 27.13 51.84
CA PHE A 57 20.78 27.44 52.98
C PHE A 57 19.33 27.62 52.48
N ASP A 58 18.39 27.16 53.32
CA ASP A 58 16.93 27.28 53.23
C ASP A 58 16.46 28.72 53.06
N ASP A 59 15.34 28.93 52.33
CA ASP A 59 14.19 29.66 52.87
C ASP A 59 12.94 29.59 51.96
N ASN A 60 11.81 29.32 52.61
CA ASN A 60 10.44 29.31 52.09
C ASN A 60 10.04 30.67 51.48
N PRO A 61 9.16 30.65 50.46
CA PRO A 61 8.02 31.55 50.54
C PRO A 61 6.68 30.88 50.22
N LYS A 62 5.70 31.23 51.07
CA LYS A 62 4.26 30.96 50.92
C LYS A 62 3.77 31.47 49.56
N ILE A 63 3.22 30.57 48.74
CA ILE A 63 2.46 30.92 47.54
C ILE A 63 0.98 30.93 47.88
N SER A 64 0.37 32.10 47.73
CA SER A 64 -1.06 32.35 47.79
C SER A 64 -1.76 31.87 46.52
N ILE A 65 -2.90 31.20 46.68
CA ILE A 65 -3.78 30.74 45.60
C ILE A 65 -4.74 31.88 45.23
N PRO A 66 -4.82 32.34 43.96
CA PRO A 66 -5.91 33.19 43.52
C PRO A 66 -7.01 32.39 42.80
N GLN A 67 -8.24 32.79 43.09
CA GLN A 67 -9.51 32.28 42.60
C GLN A 67 -9.58 32.21 41.07
N ARG A 68 -9.74 31.00 40.52
CA ARG A 68 -10.11 30.73 39.10
C ARG A 68 -11.14 29.59 39.00
N LEU A 69 -12.31 29.78 39.61
CA LEU A 69 -13.39 28.79 39.55
C LEU A 69 -14.69 29.29 38.89
N THR A 70 -14.78 30.55 38.47
CA THR A 70 -15.99 31.11 37.86
C THR A 70 -15.99 31.12 36.33
N THR A 71 -14.83 31.05 35.66
CA THR A 71 -14.77 31.12 34.19
C THR A 71 -15.04 29.76 33.51
N ILE A 72 -14.80 28.64 34.21
CA ILE A 72 -14.96 27.29 33.62
C ILE A 72 -16.44 26.90 33.51
N THR A 73 -17.29 27.38 34.42
CA THR A 73 -18.72 27.01 34.46
C THR A 73 -19.53 27.67 33.34
N ILE A 74 -19.17 28.89 32.93
CA ILE A 74 -19.86 29.60 31.84
C ILE A 74 -19.53 28.96 30.48
N GLY A 75 -18.29 28.51 30.27
CA GLY A 75 -17.88 27.84 29.02
C GLY A 75 -18.56 26.49 28.79
N MET A 76 -18.85 25.72 29.84
CA MET A 76 -19.54 24.43 29.70
C MET A 76 -21.03 24.57 29.36
N ILE A 77 -21.69 25.63 29.81
CA ILE A 77 -23.10 25.89 29.49
C ILE A 77 -23.25 26.30 28.01
N THR A 78 -22.31 27.08 27.46
CA THR A 78 -22.35 27.48 26.05
C THR A 78 -22.08 26.29 25.11
N PHE A 79 -21.22 25.36 25.51
CA PHE A 79 -20.91 24.16 24.71
C PHE A 79 -22.10 23.19 24.62
N ALA A 80 -22.83 22.99 25.73
CA ALA A 80 -24.02 22.13 25.76
C ALA A 80 -25.19 22.68 24.90
N ALA A 81 -25.34 24.00 24.84
CA ALA A 81 -26.35 24.66 24.00
C ALA A 81 -26.05 24.47 22.50
N CYS A 82 -24.79 24.54 22.08
CA CYS A 82 -24.40 24.33 20.68
C CYS A 82 -24.62 22.89 20.21
N ILE A 83 -24.38 21.89 21.07
CA ILE A 83 -24.64 20.47 20.74
C ILE A 83 -26.13 20.20 20.54
N SER A 84 -26.99 20.84 21.33
CA SER A 84 -28.44 20.66 21.24
C SER A 84 -29.03 21.25 19.94
N ILE A 85 -28.50 22.39 19.49
CA ILE A 85 -28.90 23.02 18.22
C ILE A 85 -28.43 22.18 17.02
N TRP A 86 -27.22 21.61 17.09
CA TRP A 86 -26.69 20.74 16.04
C TRP A 86 -27.51 19.45 15.88
N HIS A 87 -27.94 18.83 16.99
CA HIS A 87 -28.81 17.65 16.94
C HIS A 87 -30.22 17.94 16.38
N GLN A 88 -30.78 19.14 16.64
CA GLN A 88 -32.07 19.53 16.06
C GLN A 88 -31.99 19.78 14.55
N GLN A 89 -30.88 20.30 14.03
CA GLN A 89 -30.69 20.49 12.59
C GLN A 89 -30.47 19.18 11.83
N MET A 90 -29.75 18.21 12.42
CA MET A 90 -29.57 16.88 11.80
C MET A 90 -30.87 16.06 11.77
N ALA A 91 -31.75 16.22 12.76
CA ALA A 91 -33.03 15.50 12.79
C ALA A 91 -34.05 16.00 11.74
N SER A 92 -33.91 17.23 11.23
CA SER A 92 -34.84 17.77 10.21
C SER A 92 -34.49 17.31 8.79
N HIS A 93 -33.24 16.93 8.52
CA HIS A 93 -32.80 16.49 7.19
C HIS A 93 -33.20 15.04 6.84
N HIS A 94 -33.65 14.23 7.80
CA HIS A 94 -33.99 12.82 7.57
C HIS A 94 -35.48 12.50 7.33
N ARG A 95 -36.37 13.50 7.21
CA ARG A 95 -37.82 13.25 7.12
C ARG A 95 -38.47 13.34 5.73
N ASN A 96 -37.73 13.48 4.63
CA ASN A 96 -38.32 13.52 3.30
C ASN A 96 -37.67 12.53 2.33
N PHE A 97 -37.89 11.23 2.54
CA PHE A 97 -37.78 10.25 1.46
C PHE A 97 -38.75 9.09 1.73
N ASN A 98 -39.97 9.22 1.20
CA ASN A 98 -40.91 8.11 1.11
C ASN A 98 -41.57 8.10 -0.26
N GLY A 99 -41.39 6.98 -0.97
CA GLY A 99 -42.38 6.42 -1.89
C GLY A 99 -42.18 6.75 -3.37
N ARG A 100 -41.63 5.79 -4.12
CA ARG A 100 -42.43 5.00 -5.08
C ARG A 100 -41.62 3.84 -5.66
N SER A 101 -42.18 2.65 -5.48
CA SER A 101 -41.78 1.37 -6.04
C SER A 101 -42.29 1.25 -7.47
N LEU A 102 -41.40 1.01 -8.43
CA LEU A 102 -41.71 0.38 -9.72
C LEU A 102 -40.54 -0.55 -10.08
N ARG A 103 -40.83 -1.84 -10.21
CA ARG A 103 -39.91 -2.84 -10.79
C ARG A 103 -39.68 -2.54 -12.28
N PRO A 104 -38.53 -2.92 -12.83
CA PRO A 104 -38.56 -3.61 -14.11
C PRO A 104 -37.66 -4.85 -14.18
N LYS A 105 -38.03 -5.68 -15.16
CA LYS A 105 -37.49 -6.97 -15.58
C LYS A 105 -36.04 -6.87 -16.08
N GLU A 106 -35.35 -7.99 -16.01
CA GLU A 106 -34.00 -8.26 -16.52
C GLU A 106 -33.87 -8.14 -18.06
N SER A 107 -32.60 -7.99 -18.49
CA SER A 107 -31.97 -8.19 -19.83
C SER A 107 -31.47 -6.92 -20.56
N PRO A 108 -30.39 -6.98 -21.40
CA PRO A 108 -29.15 -6.25 -21.12
C PRO A 108 -28.71 -5.31 -22.28
N PHE A 109 -27.66 -4.54 -22.02
CA PHE A 109 -26.88 -3.72 -22.97
C PHE A 109 -27.53 -2.46 -23.60
N LEU A 110 -26.81 -1.35 -23.39
CA LEU A 110 -26.75 -0.09 -24.17
C LEU A 110 -27.95 0.87 -24.10
N ALA A 111 -27.83 1.89 -23.26
CA ALA A 111 -28.07 3.26 -23.68
C ALA A 111 -27.30 4.24 -22.79
N ALA A 112 -26.42 5.01 -23.42
CA ALA A 112 -25.75 6.16 -22.84
C ALA A 112 -26.79 7.18 -22.34
N SER A 113 -26.64 7.61 -21.08
CA SER A 113 -27.49 8.59 -20.45
C SER A 113 -26.63 9.67 -19.78
N SER A 114 -26.82 10.90 -20.27
CA SER A 114 -26.35 12.17 -19.73
C SER A 114 -24.84 12.43 -19.82
N SER A 115 -24.50 13.64 -20.23
CA SER A 115 -23.15 14.20 -20.18
C SER A 115 -22.67 14.34 -18.73
N MET A 116 -22.32 13.21 -18.09
CA MET A 116 -21.43 13.23 -16.94
C MET A 116 -20.13 13.85 -17.45
N GLN A 117 -19.82 15.06 -17.00
CA GLN A 117 -18.41 15.46 -16.94
C GLN A 117 -17.70 14.28 -16.29
N LYS A 118 -16.78 13.66 -17.04
CA LYS A 118 -16.06 12.48 -16.61
C LYS A 118 -15.29 12.91 -15.36
N GLU A 119 -15.84 12.65 -14.18
CA GLU A 119 -15.26 13.11 -12.94
C GLU A 119 -13.85 12.52 -12.85
N GLN A 120 -12.85 13.40 -12.74
CA GLN A 120 -11.48 12.95 -12.55
C GLN A 120 -11.40 12.10 -11.28
N ARG A 121 -10.64 11.01 -11.36
CA ARG A 121 -10.46 10.05 -10.26
C ARG A 121 -9.00 9.88 -9.90
N ALA A 122 -8.74 9.71 -8.61
CA ALA A 122 -7.48 9.20 -8.09
C ALA A 122 -7.65 7.71 -7.75
N PHE A 123 -6.80 6.85 -8.31
CA PHE A 123 -6.81 5.42 -8.00
C PHE A 123 -5.64 5.07 -7.10
N ILE A 124 -5.91 4.33 -6.03
CA ILE A 124 -4.88 3.83 -5.12
C ILE A 124 -4.89 2.31 -5.18
N LEU A 125 -3.84 1.68 -5.73
CA LEU A 125 -3.72 0.22 -5.68
C LEU A 125 -3.12 -0.22 -4.35
N VAL A 126 -3.82 -1.10 -3.64
CA VAL A 126 -3.45 -1.56 -2.31
C VAL A 126 -3.70 -3.06 -2.16
N GLY A 127 -2.82 -3.78 -1.47
CA GLY A 127 -2.97 -5.21 -1.23
C GLY A 127 -1.80 -5.76 -0.44
N SER A 128 -1.83 -7.06 -0.16
CA SER A 128 -0.74 -7.71 0.57
C SER A 128 0.48 -7.93 -0.31
N SER A 129 1.65 -8.13 0.30
CA SER A 129 2.93 -8.41 -0.38
C SER A 129 2.90 -9.64 -1.31
N ALA A 130 1.88 -10.51 -1.17
CA ALA A 130 1.72 -11.76 -1.91
C ALA A 130 0.91 -11.68 -3.22
N VAL A 131 0.52 -10.48 -3.69
CA VAL A 131 -0.35 -10.33 -4.89
C VAL A 131 0.37 -9.96 -6.18
N GLY A 132 1.69 -9.72 -6.15
CA GLY A 132 2.48 -9.43 -7.35
C GLY A 132 2.42 -7.97 -7.81
N PHE A 133 2.41 -7.01 -6.88
CA PHE A 133 2.38 -5.57 -7.16
C PHE A 133 3.40 -5.08 -8.19
N GLU A 134 4.63 -5.59 -8.12
CA GLU A 134 5.71 -5.18 -9.03
C GLU A 134 5.37 -5.40 -10.49
N GLU A 135 4.66 -6.48 -10.81
CA GLU A 135 4.22 -6.78 -12.17
C GLU A 135 3.19 -5.74 -12.63
N ILE A 136 2.19 -5.44 -11.79
CA ILE A 136 1.17 -4.42 -12.08
C ILE A 136 1.80 -3.04 -12.26
N GLU A 137 2.69 -2.63 -11.35
CA GLU A 137 3.37 -1.34 -11.48
C GLU A 137 4.29 -1.28 -12.70
N SER A 138 4.96 -2.39 -13.05
CA SER A 138 5.76 -2.47 -14.26
C SER A 138 4.92 -2.26 -15.50
N ASP A 139 3.79 -2.97 -15.59
CA ASP A 139 2.84 -2.84 -16.69
C ASP A 139 2.28 -1.42 -16.77
N LEU A 140 1.83 -0.84 -15.65
CA LEU A 140 1.32 0.54 -15.60
C LEU A 140 2.36 1.57 -16.05
N ARG A 141 3.63 1.40 -15.66
CA ARG A 141 4.73 2.27 -16.13
C ARG A 141 4.95 2.13 -17.63
N GLU A 142 5.01 0.91 -18.15
CA GLU A 142 5.18 0.65 -19.58
C GLU A 142 4.02 1.23 -20.38
N TRP A 143 2.79 0.98 -19.94
CA TRP A 143 1.58 1.50 -20.58
C TRP A 143 1.47 3.01 -20.51
N ASN A 144 1.93 3.64 -19.42
CA ASN A 144 1.99 5.09 -19.32
C ASN A 144 3.00 5.67 -20.33
N LYS A 145 4.20 5.08 -20.46
CA LYS A 145 5.22 5.48 -21.45
C LYS A 145 4.73 5.31 -22.89
N ASN A 146 3.98 4.25 -23.15
CA ASN A 146 3.47 3.92 -24.48
C ASN A 146 2.07 4.50 -24.77
N TYR A 147 1.56 5.38 -23.90
CA TYR A 147 0.23 6.02 -24.03
C TYR A 147 -0.94 5.02 -24.15
N LEU A 148 -0.80 3.82 -23.58
CA LEU A 148 -1.79 2.74 -23.64
C LEU A 148 -2.88 2.85 -22.57
N LEU A 149 -2.62 3.53 -21.45
CA LEU A 149 -3.64 3.74 -20.41
C LEU A 149 -4.87 4.49 -20.95
N LYS A 150 -4.71 5.33 -22.00
CA LYS A 150 -5.75 6.11 -22.71
C LYS A 150 -6.81 6.72 -21.76
N ASN A 151 -7.90 7.25 -22.31
CA ASN A 151 -9.09 7.66 -21.55
C ASN A 151 -8.89 8.65 -20.39
N GLY A 152 -7.77 9.38 -20.40
CA GLY A 152 -7.40 10.33 -19.35
C GLY A 152 -6.64 9.70 -18.18
N ASN A 153 -6.21 8.44 -18.21
CA ASN A 153 -5.44 7.85 -17.11
C ASN A 153 -3.93 8.13 -17.23
N SER A 154 -3.24 8.32 -16.11
CA SER A 154 -1.79 8.39 -16.02
C SER A 154 -1.20 7.71 -14.78
N TYR A 155 0.08 7.38 -14.87
CA TYR A 155 0.91 6.89 -13.76
C TYR A 155 1.95 7.97 -13.40
N PRO A 156 1.58 8.97 -12.56
CA PRO A 156 2.39 10.16 -12.31
C PRO A 156 3.63 9.88 -11.48
N LEU A 157 4.77 9.66 -12.13
CA LEU A 157 6.07 9.66 -11.48
C LEU A 157 6.77 11.00 -11.75
N PRO A 158 7.40 11.62 -10.74
CA PRO A 158 8.13 12.87 -10.94
C PRO A 158 9.37 12.62 -11.81
N ASP A 159 9.72 13.61 -12.63
CA ASP A 159 10.92 13.58 -13.48
C ASP A 159 12.12 14.09 -12.68
N LEU A 160 12.70 13.18 -11.89
CA LEU A 160 13.83 13.47 -11.02
C LEU A 160 15.09 12.77 -11.53
N SER A 161 16.26 13.32 -11.21
CA SER A 161 17.53 12.71 -11.62
C SER A 161 17.67 11.30 -11.00
N PRO A 162 18.27 10.33 -11.71
CA PRO A 162 18.51 8.99 -11.19
C PRO A 162 19.32 8.94 -9.88
N GLU A 163 20.08 9.99 -9.60
CA GLU A 163 20.83 10.18 -8.35
C GLU A 163 19.90 10.44 -7.15
N MET A 164 18.73 11.05 -7.38
CA MET A 164 17.74 11.39 -6.36
C MET A 164 16.58 10.40 -6.31
N TYR A 165 16.21 9.83 -7.45
CA TYR A 165 15.05 8.95 -7.59
C TYR A 165 15.17 8.09 -8.85
N ASN A 166 15.02 6.78 -8.68
CA ASN A 166 14.91 5.87 -9.81
C ASN A 166 13.43 5.62 -10.13
N ALA A 167 12.99 6.00 -11.33
CA ALA A 167 11.61 5.80 -11.78
C ALA A 167 11.17 4.32 -11.77
N THR A 168 12.10 3.36 -11.77
CA THR A 168 11.75 1.94 -11.60
C THR A 168 11.23 1.61 -10.20
N ASP A 169 11.55 2.44 -9.20
CA ASP A 169 11.09 2.27 -7.83
C ASP A 169 9.62 2.72 -7.63
N GLY A 170 9.02 3.33 -8.66
CA GLY A 170 7.62 3.73 -8.66
C GLY A 170 7.32 4.68 -7.49
N PHE A 171 6.34 4.32 -6.66
CA PHE A 171 5.94 5.14 -5.52
C PHE A 171 6.67 4.79 -4.22
N ARG A 172 7.53 3.76 -4.17
CA ARG A 172 8.20 3.34 -2.93
C ARG A 172 8.91 4.48 -2.19
N PRO A 173 9.66 5.39 -2.86
CA PRO A 173 10.30 6.52 -2.19
C PRO A 173 9.30 7.49 -1.55
N LEU A 174 8.15 7.75 -2.20
CA LEU A 174 7.08 8.57 -1.62
C LEU A 174 6.49 7.90 -0.38
N LEU A 175 6.16 6.62 -0.46
CA LEU A 175 5.56 5.88 0.65
C LEU A 175 6.51 5.86 1.84
N LYS A 176 7.81 5.70 1.60
CA LYS A 176 8.84 5.76 2.64
C LYS A 176 8.97 7.16 3.24
N ALA A 177 8.90 8.20 2.41
CA ALA A 177 8.90 9.59 2.87
C ALA A 177 7.72 9.88 3.80
N ILE A 178 6.52 9.41 3.45
CA ILE A 178 5.32 9.53 4.30
C ILE A 178 5.51 8.73 5.60
N GLU A 179 5.97 7.48 5.53
CA GLU A 179 6.20 6.65 6.72
C GLU A 179 7.19 7.31 7.71
N ASP A 180 8.30 7.84 7.21
CA ASP A 180 9.31 8.53 8.01
C ASP A 180 8.72 9.80 8.66
N GLN A 181 7.80 10.49 7.98
CA GLN A 181 7.08 11.65 8.53
C GLN A 181 6.05 11.25 9.60
N THR A 182 5.28 10.18 9.39
CA THR A 182 4.21 9.76 10.31
C THR A 182 4.72 9.06 11.56
N SER A 183 5.76 8.24 11.43
CA SER A 183 6.29 7.47 12.57
C SER A 183 7.11 8.30 13.54
N GLY A 184 7.60 9.49 13.14
CA GLY A 184 8.53 10.31 13.93
C GLY A 184 9.88 9.63 14.21
N ILE A 185 10.06 8.37 13.81
CA ILE A 185 11.24 7.54 14.00
C ILE A 185 11.84 7.32 12.62
N ALA A 186 12.89 8.08 12.31
CA ALA A 186 13.72 7.80 11.14
C ALA A 186 14.42 6.44 11.33
N ARG A 187 13.77 5.33 10.93
CA ARG A 187 14.35 4.00 11.06
C ARG A 187 15.55 3.88 10.11
N GLY A 188 16.72 3.77 10.73
CA GLY A 188 18.02 3.79 10.06
C GLY A 188 18.29 2.52 9.24
N TYR A 189 18.50 2.71 7.95
CA TYR A 189 19.75 2.22 7.36
C TYR A 189 20.84 3.19 7.81
N ALA A 190 21.91 2.67 8.41
CA ALA A 190 22.84 3.38 9.30
C ALA A 190 23.79 4.40 8.62
N SER A 191 23.29 5.32 7.79
CA SER A 191 24.16 6.28 7.08
C SER A 191 23.50 7.60 6.64
N PHE A 192 22.51 8.19 7.33
CA PHE A 192 21.78 9.33 6.73
C PHE A 192 21.44 10.47 7.72
N SER A 193 21.94 11.67 7.43
CA SER A 193 22.04 12.89 8.27
C SER A 193 20.85 13.88 8.07
N ARG A 194 20.89 15.09 8.66
CA ARG A 194 19.95 16.23 8.47
C ARG A 194 19.53 16.49 7.01
N GLN A 195 20.35 16.09 6.03
CA GLN A 195 20.03 16.14 4.60
C GLN A 195 18.77 15.32 4.25
N LYS A 196 18.45 14.26 5.01
CA LYS A 196 17.30 13.37 4.75
C LYS A 196 15.95 14.05 4.97
N ARG A 197 15.79 14.93 5.97
CA ARG A 197 14.50 15.61 6.20
C ARG A 197 14.16 16.54 5.03
N ASN A 198 15.14 17.30 4.56
CA ASN A 198 14.98 18.13 3.37
C ASN A 198 14.69 17.28 2.13
N GLN A 199 15.27 16.08 2.01
CA GLN A 199 14.97 15.15 0.93
C GLN A 199 13.56 14.56 1.02
N THR A 200 13.08 14.19 2.21
CA THR A 200 11.71 13.72 2.45
C THR A 200 10.69 14.79 2.07
N GLU A 201 10.87 16.01 2.58
CA GLU A 201 9.98 17.13 2.29
C GLU A 201 10.03 17.50 0.79
N PHE A 202 11.22 17.50 0.19
CA PHE A 202 11.39 17.69 -1.26
C PHE A 202 10.65 16.62 -2.08
N LEU A 203 10.86 15.33 -1.79
CA LEU A 203 10.21 14.24 -2.51
C LEU A 203 8.68 14.34 -2.41
N ILE A 204 8.15 14.59 -1.22
CA ILE A 204 6.70 14.76 -1.01
C ILE A 204 6.17 15.92 -1.87
N GLU A 205 6.90 17.02 -1.93
CA GLU A 205 6.52 18.19 -2.72
C GLU A 205 6.57 17.91 -4.24
N GLU A 206 7.59 17.20 -4.73
CA GLU A 206 7.70 16.81 -6.15
C GLU A 206 6.54 15.89 -6.59
N PHE A 207 6.16 14.92 -5.74
CA PHE A 207 4.99 14.08 -6.02
C PHE A 207 3.69 14.89 -5.98
N ARG A 208 3.52 15.80 -5.00
CA ARG A 208 2.35 16.71 -4.93
C ARG A 208 2.23 17.56 -6.20
N GLN A 209 3.32 18.15 -6.67
CA GLN A 209 3.35 18.91 -7.92
C GLN A 209 3.01 18.04 -9.12
N THR A 210 3.52 16.81 -9.17
CA THR A 210 3.19 15.87 -10.26
C THR A 210 1.70 15.52 -10.27
N PHE A 211 1.09 15.30 -9.11
CA PHE A 211 -0.37 15.05 -9.00
C PHE A 211 -1.18 16.26 -9.44
N ASN A 212 -0.81 17.47 -9.00
CA ASN A 212 -1.44 18.71 -9.44
C ASN A 212 -1.34 18.87 -10.96
N ASN A 213 -0.17 18.58 -11.55
CA ASN A 213 0.07 18.71 -12.97
C ASN A 213 -0.78 17.75 -13.81
N GLU A 214 -0.90 16.49 -13.39
CA GLU A 214 -1.77 15.54 -14.09
C GLU A 214 -3.26 15.90 -13.90
N TRP A 215 -3.65 16.37 -12.72
CA TRP A 215 -5.01 16.83 -12.47
C TRP A 215 -5.39 18.03 -13.34
N MET A 216 -4.49 19.02 -13.49
CA MET A 216 -4.69 20.16 -14.40
C MET A 216 -4.87 19.74 -15.86
N LYS A 217 -4.27 18.62 -16.27
CA LYS A 217 -4.41 18.05 -17.62
C LYS A 217 -5.72 17.28 -17.80
N ASN A 218 -6.66 17.38 -16.86
CA ASN A 218 -7.91 16.64 -16.83
C ASN A 218 -7.69 15.11 -16.87
N LYS A 219 -6.65 14.64 -16.19
CA LYS A 219 -6.35 13.21 -16.10
C LYS A 219 -6.76 12.62 -14.76
N ASN A 220 -7.18 11.37 -14.79
CA ASN A 220 -7.15 10.46 -13.66
C ASN A 220 -5.70 10.04 -13.43
N PHE A 221 -5.35 9.78 -12.18
CA PHE A 221 -4.03 9.26 -11.87
C PHE A 221 -4.07 8.03 -10.98
N ILE A 222 -3.03 7.21 -11.10
CA ILE A 222 -2.94 5.90 -10.47
C ILE A 222 -1.69 5.87 -9.58
N ILE A 223 -1.88 5.51 -8.32
CA ILE A 223 -0.82 5.39 -7.32
C ILE A 223 -0.71 3.93 -6.88
N GLY A 224 0.47 3.33 -7.05
CA GLY A 224 0.78 2.00 -6.53
C GLY A 224 1.23 2.05 -5.07
N ILE A 225 0.64 1.21 -4.21
CA ILE A 225 1.09 1.05 -2.82
C ILE A 225 1.47 -0.40 -2.55
N ASP A 226 2.72 -0.73 -2.86
CA ASP A 226 3.38 -2.02 -2.62
C ASP A 226 3.88 -2.20 -1.16
N ALA A 227 4.18 -1.10 -0.47
CA ALA A 227 5.03 -1.11 0.73
C ALA A 227 4.28 -1.32 2.07
N PHE A 228 3.03 -1.77 2.07
CA PHE A 228 2.27 -1.95 3.33
C PHE A 228 2.86 -2.97 4.30
N ARG A 229 3.75 -3.85 3.80
CA ARG A 229 4.55 -4.74 4.66
C ARG A 229 5.30 -3.97 5.75
N ASP A 230 5.82 -2.79 5.43
CA ASP A 230 6.70 -2.05 6.34
C ASP A 230 5.89 -1.15 7.32
N LEU A 231 4.74 -0.63 6.87
CA LEU A 231 3.82 0.16 7.72
C LEU A 231 3.15 -0.69 8.80
N SER A 232 2.93 -1.97 8.52
CA SER A 232 2.16 -2.86 9.38
C SER A 232 3.00 -3.71 10.33
N SER A 233 4.19 -4.16 9.90
CA SER A 233 5.18 -4.84 10.76
C SER A 233 5.68 -3.95 11.90
N SER A 234 5.57 -2.64 11.72
CA SER A 234 6.08 -1.66 12.66
C SER A 234 5.37 -1.67 13.99
N HIS A 235 4.05 -1.43 14.07
CA HIS A 235 3.42 -1.01 15.34
C HIS A 235 2.05 -1.63 15.64
N GLY A 236 1.45 -2.43 14.74
CA GLY A 236 0.10 -2.96 14.98
C GLY A 236 -0.98 -1.91 15.29
N ASP A 237 -0.67 -0.63 15.07
CA ASP A 237 -1.44 0.50 15.55
C ASP A 237 -2.23 1.09 14.38
N ASN A 238 -3.54 0.90 14.41
CA ASN A 238 -4.47 1.50 13.45
C ASN A 238 -4.32 3.02 13.37
N VAL A 239 -3.79 3.68 14.43
CA VAL A 239 -3.51 5.12 14.43
C VAL A 239 -2.44 5.47 13.40
N LEU A 240 -1.31 4.74 13.35
CA LEU A 240 -0.27 5.00 12.36
C LEU A 240 -0.73 4.72 10.93
N GLN A 241 -1.52 3.66 10.74
CA GLN A 241 -2.13 3.38 9.44
C GLN A 241 -3.06 4.51 9.00
N SER A 242 -3.88 5.03 9.92
CA SER A 242 -4.79 6.16 9.62
C SER A 242 -3.99 7.42 9.30
N GLN A 243 -2.98 7.77 10.09
CA GLN A 243 -2.11 8.93 9.84
C GLN A 243 -1.35 8.83 8.51
N PHE A 244 -0.91 7.62 8.14
CA PHE A 244 -0.29 7.36 6.85
C PHE A 244 -1.23 7.72 5.70
N PHE A 245 -2.47 7.20 5.75
CA PHE A 245 -3.46 7.50 4.71
C PHE A 245 -3.92 8.95 4.72
N GLU A 246 -4.09 9.57 5.88
CA GLU A 246 -4.38 11.00 5.99
C GLU A 246 -3.27 11.83 5.31
N THR A 247 -2.02 11.49 5.56
CA THR A 247 -0.88 12.18 4.95
C THR A 247 -0.85 11.95 3.44
N LEU A 248 -1.04 10.71 2.97
CA LEU A 248 -1.11 10.41 1.54
C LEU A 248 -2.25 11.15 0.84
N LEU A 249 -3.46 11.10 1.39
CA LEU A 249 -4.63 11.77 0.83
C LEU A 249 -4.44 13.29 0.83
N SER A 250 -3.74 13.85 1.83
CA SER A 250 -3.41 15.29 1.86
C SER A 250 -2.49 15.76 0.71
N LEU A 251 -1.87 14.82 -0.03
CA LEU A 251 -1.08 15.14 -1.22
C LEU A 251 -1.95 15.37 -2.45
N PHE A 252 -3.24 15.05 -2.39
CA PHE A 252 -4.13 15.15 -3.54
C PHE A 252 -4.47 16.61 -3.88
N PRO A 253 -4.78 16.90 -5.16
CA PRO A 253 -4.81 18.28 -5.65
C PRO A 253 -5.77 19.19 -4.88
N TRP A 254 -6.95 18.71 -4.50
CA TRP A 254 -7.95 19.52 -3.78
C TRP A 254 -7.54 19.89 -2.34
N TYR A 255 -6.47 19.32 -1.79
CA TYR A 255 -5.89 19.75 -0.52
C TYR A 255 -4.77 20.79 -0.69
N ASP A 256 -4.31 21.04 -1.92
CA ASP A 256 -3.29 22.05 -2.20
C ASP A 256 -3.90 23.46 -2.26
N LYS A 257 -3.69 24.25 -1.20
CA LYS A 257 -4.22 25.61 -1.08
C LYS A 257 -3.71 26.58 -2.15
N ARG A 258 -2.64 26.24 -2.88
CA ARG A 258 -2.09 27.08 -3.95
C ARG A 258 -2.98 27.09 -5.19
N PHE A 259 -3.82 26.06 -5.36
CA PHE A 259 -4.66 25.88 -6.53
C PHE A 259 -6.11 25.62 -6.13
N PRO A 260 -7.11 26.25 -6.77
CA PRO A 260 -8.52 26.06 -6.43
C PRO A 260 -9.10 24.80 -7.10
N PHE A 261 -8.47 23.64 -6.90
CA PHE A 261 -8.97 22.39 -7.47
C PHE A 261 -10.25 21.93 -6.78
N ARG A 262 -11.22 21.45 -7.56
CA ARG A 262 -12.42 20.80 -7.05
C ARG A 262 -12.15 19.30 -6.91
N GLY A 263 -12.45 18.75 -5.75
CA GLY A 263 -12.35 17.32 -5.46
C GLY A 263 -12.61 17.02 -3.98
N SER A 264 -12.83 15.75 -3.67
CA SER A 264 -12.97 15.21 -2.32
C SER A 264 -12.45 13.77 -2.29
N ASN A 265 -12.49 13.14 -1.12
CA ASN A 265 -12.18 11.72 -1.00
C ASN A 265 -13.13 10.81 -1.80
N ASP A 266 -14.32 11.29 -2.18
CA ASP A 266 -15.24 10.57 -3.06
C ASP A 266 -14.67 10.43 -4.48
N ASN A 267 -13.74 11.32 -4.89
CA ASN A 267 -13.00 11.20 -6.14
C ASN A 267 -11.89 10.13 -6.08
N VAL A 268 -11.68 9.50 -4.93
CA VAL A 268 -10.65 8.49 -4.74
C VAL A 268 -11.27 7.09 -4.79
N THR A 269 -10.67 6.19 -5.55
CA THR A 269 -11.00 4.76 -5.55
C THR A 269 -9.79 3.94 -5.14
N ALA A 270 -9.88 3.25 -4.02
CA ALA A 270 -8.87 2.28 -3.58
C ALA A 270 -9.16 0.90 -4.17
N ILE A 271 -8.24 0.41 -4.99
CA ILE A 271 -8.27 -0.91 -5.62
C ILE A 271 -7.61 -1.90 -4.67
N ILE A 272 -8.41 -2.67 -3.95
CA ILE A 272 -7.97 -3.62 -2.93
C ILE A 272 -7.76 -5.00 -3.54
N LEU A 273 -6.51 -5.43 -3.69
CA LEU A 273 -6.14 -6.75 -4.20
C LEU A 273 -6.26 -7.80 -3.09
N TYR A 274 -7.29 -8.62 -3.17
CA TYR A 274 -7.65 -9.63 -2.18
C TYR A 274 -7.40 -11.05 -2.71
N ARG A 275 -6.82 -11.92 -1.88
CA ARG A 275 -6.64 -13.35 -2.19
C ARG A 275 -7.66 -14.18 -1.43
N SER A 276 -8.66 -14.70 -2.14
CA SER A 276 -9.72 -15.53 -1.57
C SER A 276 -9.27 -16.93 -1.15
N ARG A 277 -8.21 -17.47 -1.78
CA ARG A 277 -7.61 -18.76 -1.42
C ARG A 277 -6.71 -18.58 -0.20
N ARG A 278 -7.30 -18.58 0.99
CA ARG A 278 -6.63 -18.36 2.29
C ARG A 278 -5.37 -19.21 2.51
N VAL A 279 -5.41 -20.50 2.13
CA VAL A 279 -4.24 -21.38 2.20
C VAL A 279 -3.12 -20.88 1.30
N ALA A 280 -3.42 -20.58 0.04
CA ALA A 280 -2.42 -20.07 -0.91
C ALA A 280 -1.84 -18.73 -0.43
N ARG A 281 -2.66 -17.85 0.18
CA ARG A 281 -2.19 -16.61 0.81
C ARG A 281 -1.15 -16.88 1.89
N VAL A 282 -1.47 -17.75 2.85
CA VAL A 282 -0.57 -18.13 3.96
C VAL A 282 0.71 -18.78 3.43
N THR A 283 0.60 -19.72 2.50
CA THR A 283 1.75 -20.40 1.89
C THR A 283 2.64 -19.41 1.14
N SER A 284 2.08 -18.48 0.36
CA SER A 284 2.88 -17.47 -0.34
C SER A 284 3.62 -16.54 0.62
N LEU A 285 3.05 -16.16 1.77
CA LEU A 285 3.77 -15.35 2.77
C LEU A 285 4.95 -16.11 3.38
N TRP A 286 4.75 -17.38 3.72
CA TRP A 286 5.82 -18.25 4.19
C TRP A 286 6.94 -18.39 3.16
N GLU A 287 6.61 -18.71 1.91
CA GLU A 287 7.58 -18.89 0.83
C GLU A 287 8.38 -17.62 0.54
N ASN A 288 7.76 -16.44 0.71
CA ASN A 288 8.41 -15.15 0.51
C ASN A 288 9.23 -14.65 1.70
N THR A 289 9.04 -15.22 2.89
CA THR A 289 9.83 -14.89 4.07
C THR A 289 11.27 -15.39 3.87
N PRO A 290 12.30 -14.53 3.97
CA PRO A 290 13.70 -14.95 3.84
C PRO A 290 14.09 -16.07 4.80
N GLY A 291 14.93 -17.01 4.35
CA GLY A 291 15.51 -18.08 5.15
C GLY A 291 14.83 -19.45 5.01
N ASP A 292 15.58 -20.51 5.30
CA ASP A 292 15.16 -21.91 5.13
C ASP A 292 14.53 -22.50 6.41
N GLN A 293 13.51 -21.84 6.95
CA GLN A 293 12.76 -22.35 8.11
C GLN A 293 11.56 -23.20 7.69
N SER A 294 11.23 -24.25 8.45
CA SER A 294 10.00 -25.03 8.19
C SER A 294 8.74 -24.18 8.36
N PHE A 295 7.59 -24.66 7.89
CA PHE A 295 6.35 -23.91 8.05
C PHE A 295 6.00 -23.75 9.53
N SER A 296 6.16 -24.81 10.34
CA SER A 296 5.90 -24.76 11.78
C SER A 296 6.74 -23.68 12.48
N THR A 297 8.05 -23.62 12.18
CA THR A 297 8.94 -22.58 12.72
C THR A 297 8.54 -21.18 12.26
N TRP A 298 8.24 -21.01 10.97
CA TRP A 298 7.77 -19.71 10.46
C TRP A 298 6.49 -19.28 11.15
N ALA A 299 5.49 -20.16 11.24
CA ALA A 299 4.19 -19.85 11.83
C ALA A 299 4.34 -19.44 13.30
N LYS A 300 5.21 -20.11 14.07
CA LYS A 300 5.56 -19.78 15.47
C LYS A 300 6.15 -18.38 15.61
N ASN A 301 6.93 -17.96 14.63
CA ASN A 301 7.64 -16.68 14.62
C ASN A 301 6.93 -15.58 13.82
N PHE A 302 5.78 -15.88 13.20
CA PHE A 302 5.08 -14.94 12.35
C PHE A 302 4.45 -13.83 13.18
N GLN A 303 4.83 -12.58 12.90
CA GLN A 303 4.33 -11.39 13.61
C GLN A 303 3.51 -10.48 12.70
N ASP A 304 3.63 -10.62 11.38
CA ASP A 304 3.07 -9.71 10.38
C ASP A 304 1.62 -10.05 10.01
N PHE A 305 0.74 -10.23 11.02
CA PHE A 305 -0.66 -10.61 10.84
C PHE A 305 -1.47 -9.67 9.95
N HIS A 306 -1.02 -8.43 9.80
CA HIS A 306 -1.62 -7.46 8.88
C HIS A 306 -1.44 -7.85 7.40
N GLU A 307 -0.40 -8.61 7.04
CA GLU A 307 -0.26 -9.17 5.69
C GLU A 307 -1.36 -10.21 5.38
N LEU A 308 -1.97 -10.79 6.41
CA LEU A 308 -3.12 -11.68 6.32
C LEU A 308 -4.46 -10.92 6.38
N ASP A 309 -4.45 -9.64 6.75
CA ASP A 309 -5.65 -8.82 6.95
C ASP A 309 -5.68 -7.58 6.05
N THR A 310 -5.89 -7.82 4.75
CA THR A 310 -6.06 -6.76 3.75
C THR A 310 -7.30 -5.90 4.00
N PHE A 311 -8.31 -6.41 4.72
CA PHE A 311 -9.55 -5.69 4.96
C PHE A 311 -9.44 -4.63 6.05
N SER A 312 -8.46 -4.73 6.95
CA SER A 312 -8.11 -3.64 7.88
C SER A 312 -7.86 -2.32 7.13
N ILE A 313 -7.04 -2.37 6.07
CA ILE A 313 -6.71 -1.23 5.22
C ILE A 313 -7.95 -0.68 4.51
N ALA A 314 -8.74 -1.58 3.93
CA ALA A 314 -9.99 -1.22 3.26
C ALA A 314 -10.96 -0.53 4.23
N GLU A 315 -11.08 -1.02 5.47
CA GLU A 315 -11.91 -0.38 6.50
C GLU A 315 -11.45 1.06 6.80
N THR A 316 -10.14 1.26 6.95
CA THR A 316 -9.53 2.57 7.22
C THR A 316 -9.82 3.55 6.10
N LEU A 317 -9.55 3.17 4.84
CA LEU A 317 -9.82 4.01 3.67
C LEU A 317 -11.32 4.33 3.52
N ARG A 318 -12.19 3.34 3.71
CA ARG A 318 -13.65 3.56 3.65
C ARG A 318 -14.12 4.57 4.71
N LYS A 319 -13.60 4.49 5.94
CA LYS A 319 -13.92 5.45 7.01
C LYS A 319 -13.49 6.89 6.66
N MET A 320 -12.52 7.04 5.76
CA MET A 320 -12.09 8.34 5.24
C MET A 320 -12.92 8.83 4.04
N GLY A 321 -13.98 8.10 3.66
CA GLY A 321 -14.82 8.44 2.51
C GLY A 321 -14.25 8.01 1.16
N VAL A 322 -13.25 7.13 1.15
CA VAL A 322 -12.69 6.59 -0.11
C VAL A 322 -13.56 5.45 -0.63
N HIS A 323 -13.87 5.47 -1.93
CA HIS A 323 -14.57 4.37 -2.60
C HIS A 323 -13.67 3.14 -2.70
N LEU A 324 -14.22 1.94 -2.51
CA LEU A 324 -13.44 0.70 -2.55
C LEU A 324 -13.79 -0.14 -3.77
N ALA A 325 -12.77 -0.65 -4.47
CA ALA A 325 -12.89 -1.67 -5.51
C ALA A 325 -12.10 -2.92 -5.10
N ILE A 326 -12.78 -3.96 -4.61
CA ILE A 326 -12.14 -5.18 -4.11
C ILE A 326 -12.01 -6.20 -5.23
N VAL A 327 -10.78 -6.60 -5.56
CA VAL A 327 -10.45 -7.53 -6.65
C VAL A 327 -10.04 -8.88 -6.10
N ASP A 328 -10.75 -9.94 -6.47
CA ASP A 328 -10.35 -11.33 -6.18
C ASP A 328 -9.24 -11.78 -7.13
N VAL A 329 -8.00 -11.67 -6.66
CA VAL A 329 -6.80 -12.05 -7.41
C VAL A 329 -6.85 -13.52 -7.81
N ASP A 330 -7.26 -14.42 -6.91
CA ASP A 330 -7.23 -15.85 -7.21
C ASP A 330 -8.29 -16.23 -8.25
N HIS A 331 -9.45 -15.55 -8.25
CA HIS A 331 -10.46 -15.74 -9.28
C HIS A 331 -9.96 -15.29 -10.65
N VAL A 332 -9.41 -14.07 -10.75
CA VAL A 332 -8.88 -13.50 -12.00
C VAL A 332 -7.82 -14.43 -12.60
N LEU A 333 -6.85 -14.85 -11.79
CA LEU A 333 -5.77 -15.73 -12.22
C LEU A 333 -6.26 -17.13 -12.62
N SER A 334 -7.24 -17.70 -11.89
CA SER A 334 -7.77 -19.03 -12.20
C SER A 334 -8.53 -19.11 -13.52
N ASN A 335 -9.01 -17.96 -14.02
CA ASN A 335 -9.62 -17.85 -15.35
C ASN A 335 -8.61 -17.55 -16.47
N GLY A 336 -7.30 -17.57 -16.16
CA GLY A 336 -6.24 -17.29 -17.14
C GLY A 336 -6.11 -15.82 -17.53
N LEU A 337 -6.70 -14.89 -16.76
CA LEU A 337 -6.64 -13.47 -17.03
C LEU A 337 -5.40 -12.84 -16.38
N SER A 338 -4.80 -11.84 -17.05
CA SER A 338 -3.77 -11.00 -16.45
C SER A 338 -4.39 -10.01 -15.47
N LEU A 339 -3.85 -9.94 -14.25
CA LEU A 339 -4.37 -9.06 -13.20
C LEU A 339 -4.26 -7.58 -13.57
N SER A 340 -3.14 -7.14 -14.14
CA SER A 340 -2.93 -5.77 -14.60
C SER A 340 -3.95 -5.37 -15.66
N HIS A 341 -4.15 -6.24 -16.66
CA HIS A 341 -5.14 -6.01 -17.72
C HIS A 341 -6.56 -5.99 -17.16
N TYR A 342 -6.89 -6.93 -16.29
CA TYR A 342 -8.19 -6.97 -15.64
C TYR A 342 -8.52 -5.68 -14.90
N ILE A 343 -7.59 -5.14 -14.11
CA ILE A 343 -7.74 -3.86 -13.40
C ILE A 343 -7.90 -2.71 -14.40
N ALA A 344 -7.06 -2.66 -15.44
CA ALA A 344 -7.12 -1.61 -16.44
C ALA A 344 -8.48 -1.57 -17.16
N CYS A 345 -8.97 -2.72 -17.62
CA CYS A 345 -10.20 -2.80 -18.39
C CYS A 345 -11.46 -2.57 -17.53
N ASN A 346 -11.52 -3.22 -16.36
CA ASN A 346 -12.77 -3.28 -15.58
C ASN A 346 -12.91 -2.15 -14.57
N ILE A 347 -11.80 -1.53 -14.14
CA ILE A 347 -11.80 -0.54 -13.04
C ILE A 347 -11.34 0.82 -13.55
N LEU A 348 -10.19 0.85 -14.23
CA LEU A 348 -9.63 2.11 -14.75
C LEU A 348 -10.33 2.60 -16.03
N GLY A 349 -11.20 1.76 -16.61
CA GLY A 349 -11.93 2.06 -17.84
C GLY A 349 -11.02 2.26 -19.05
N VAL A 350 -9.87 1.59 -19.10
CA VAL A 350 -9.00 1.55 -20.28
C VAL A 350 -9.72 0.76 -21.39
N GLN A 351 -9.57 1.18 -22.63
CA GLN A 351 -10.18 0.46 -23.75
C GLN A 351 -9.50 -0.90 -23.93
N CYS A 352 -10.33 -1.95 -23.95
CA CYS A 352 -9.88 -3.32 -24.08
C CYS A 352 -10.68 -4.06 -25.15
N ASP A 353 -10.10 -5.14 -25.66
CA ASP A 353 -10.78 -6.09 -26.55
C ASP A 353 -11.69 -7.06 -25.77
N ASP A 354 -12.46 -7.86 -26.51
CA ASP A 354 -13.37 -8.87 -25.96
C ASP A 354 -12.66 -9.97 -25.15
N SER A 355 -11.33 -10.10 -25.31
CA SER A 355 -10.51 -11.03 -24.54
C SER A 355 -10.02 -10.43 -23.22
N GLY A 356 -10.38 -9.16 -22.93
CA GLY A 356 -10.02 -8.48 -21.69
C GLY A 356 -8.59 -7.94 -21.67
N TYR A 357 -7.97 -7.72 -22.83
CA TYR A 357 -6.64 -7.11 -22.95
C TYR A 357 -6.73 -5.67 -23.47
N ILE A 358 -5.79 -4.83 -23.05
CA ILE A 358 -5.73 -3.43 -23.49
C ILE A 358 -5.48 -3.40 -25.00
N LEU A 359 -6.25 -2.59 -25.72
CA LEU A 359 -6.10 -2.43 -27.17
C LEU A 359 -4.70 -1.93 -27.53
N ASN A 360 -4.03 -2.61 -28.46
CA ASN A 360 -2.65 -2.34 -28.92
C ASN A 360 -1.55 -2.64 -27.87
N ALA A 361 -1.87 -3.30 -26.77
CA ALA A 361 -0.83 -3.87 -25.92
C ALA A 361 -0.19 -5.09 -26.61
N ASP A 362 1.13 -5.20 -26.49
CA ASP A 362 1.87 -6.35 -27.00
C ASP A 362 1.58 -7.58 -26.12
N ARG A 363 0.71 -8.47 -26.63
CA ARG A 363 0.28 -9.67 -25.91
C ARG A 363 1.44 -10.65 -25.63
N GLU A 364 2.48 -10.62 -26.45
CA GLU A 364 3.64 -11.52 -26.30
C GLU A 364 4.56 -11.07 -25.15
N LYS A 365 4.50 -9.79 -24.79
CA LYS A 365 5.23 -9.22 -23.64
C LYS A 365 4.50 -9.37 -22.32
N ILE A 366 3.27 -9.89 -22.32
CA ILE A 366 2.53 -10.11 -21.09
C ILE A 366 3.28 -11.17 -20.28
N THR A 367 3.87 -10.71 -19.20
CA THR A 367 4.56 -11.60 -18.27
C THR A 367 3.48 -12.44 -17.60
N PRO A 368 3.52 -13.78 -17.72
CA PRO A 368 2.61 -14.63 -16.96
C PRO A 368 2.76 -14.26 -15.49
N TRP A 369 1.66 -14.10 -14.75
CA TRP A 369 1.73 -13.81 -13.32
C TRP A 369 2.61 -14.87 -12.67
N LYS A 370 3.81 -14.50 -12.22
CA LYS A 370 4.70 -15.48 -11.60
C LYS A 370 4.33 -15.65 -10.13
N GLY A 371 3.65 -14.64 -9.56
CA GLY A 371 3.61 -14.43 -8.13
C GLY A 371 5.04 -14.28 -7.60
N ARG A 372 5.24 -13.59 -6.49
CA ARG A 372 6.45 -13.88 -5.72
C ARG A 372 6.21 -15.26 -5.08
N VAL A 373 6.55 -16.32 -5.78
CA VAL A 373 6.81 -17.61 -5.18
C VAL A 373 8.30 -17.79 -5.33
N ARG A 374 9.06 -17.33 -4.34
CA ARG A 374 10.45 -17.79 -4.21
C ARG A 374 10.34 -19.30 -4.01
N LYS A 375 10.61 -20.07 -5.06
CA LYS A 375 10.67 -21.53 -4.97
C LYS A 375 11.73 -21.86 -3.94
N ARG A 376 11.31 -22.16 -2.71
CA ARG A 376 12.20 -22.65 -1.66
C ARG A 376 12.77 -23.96 -2.16
N THR A 377 14.09 -24.02 -2.29
CA THR A 377 14.77 -25.22 -2.79
C THR A 377 14.72 -26.36 -1.76
N HIS A 378 14.45 -26.06 -0.47
CA HIS A 378 14.60 -27.02 0.65
C HIS A 378 13.55 -26.88 1.77
N GLY A 379 12.30 -26.51 1.45
CA GLY A 379 11.20 -26.48 2.42
C GLY A 379 10.14 -27.52 2.12
N ILE A 380 10.17 -28.68 2.76
CA ILE A 380 8.99 -29.55 2.78
C ILE A 380 7.93 -28.81 3.58
N LEU A 381 6.71 -28.68 3.03
CA LEU A 381 5.53 -28.43 3.86
C LEU A 381 5.44 -29.59 4.84
N ASP A 382 6.01 -29.41 6.04
CA ASP A 382 6.04 -30.36 7.15
C ASP A 382 4.64 -30.58 7.76
N ILE A 383 3.62 -30.06 7.09
CA ILE A 383 2.24 -30.05 7.52
C ILE A 383 1.36 -30.77 6.50
N LYS A 384 0.64 -31.79 6.97
CA LYS A 384 -0.43 -32.44 6.19
C LYS A 384 -1.47 -31.38 5.81
N GLU A 385 -2.00 -31.45 4.59
CA GLU A 385 -3.02 -30.52 4.08
C GLU A 385 -4.18 -30.27 5.07
N GLY A 386 -4.61 -31.30 5.81
CA GLY A 386 -5.65 -31.20 6.84
C GLY A 386 -5.31 -30.28 8.02
N ALA A 387 -4.04 -30.12 8.35
CA ALA A 387 -3.58 -29.20 9.38
C ALA A 387 -3.47 -27.76 8.84
N MET A 388 -3.14 -27.58 7.56
CA MET A 388 -3.20 -26.26 6.91
C MET A 388 -4.64 -25.70 6.88
N LYS A 389 -5.64 -26.60 6.76
CA LYS A 389 -7.06 -26.22 6.85
C LYS A 389 -7.45 -25.62 8.20
N LYS A 390 -6.73 -25.91 9.29
CA LYS A 390 -6.99 -25.28 10.60
C LYS A 390 -6.77 -23.77 10.57
N PHE A 391 -5.85 -23.27 9.74
CA PHE A 391 -5.60 -21.83 9.56
C PHE A 391 -6.70 -21.12 8.77
N ILE A 392 -7.55 -21.86 8.04
CA ILE A 392 -8.62 -21.26 7.22
C ILE A 392 -9.66 -20.61 8.13
N LEU A 393 -10.10 -21.30 9.18
CA LEU A 393 -11.25 -20.85 9.98
C LEU A 393 -10.99 -19.51 10.68
N PRO A 394 -9.84 -19.25 11.34
CA PRO A 394 -9.59 -17.95 11.94
C PRO A 394 -9.48 -16.82 10.92
N LEU A 395 -8.81 -17.06 9.79
CA LEU A 395 -8.73 -16.07 8.71
C LEU A 395 -10.11 -15.75 8.16
N GLN A 396 -10.92 -16.77 8.01
CA GLN A 396 -12.30 -16.69 7.56
C GLN A 396 -13.17 -15.90 8.56
N GLN A 397 -13.06 -16.18 9.86
CA GLN A 397 -13.74 -15.41 10.92
C GLN A 397 -13.27 -13.96 10.98
N ASN A 398 -11.98 -13.71 10.81
CA ASN A 398 -11.41 -12.37 10.73
C ASN A 398 -12.05 -11.57 9.58
N GLU A 399 -12.12 -12.15 8.38
CA GLU A 399 -12.76 -11.52 7.23
C GLU A 399 -14.24 -11.20 7.48
N CYS A 400 -14.99 -12.07 8.16
CA CYS A 400 -16.40 -11.82 8.48
C CYS A 400 -16.67 -10.66 9.43
N SER A 401 -15.68 -10.28 10.23
CA SER A 401 -15.84 -9.19 11.18
C SER A 401 -15.83 -7.80 10.52
N TYR A 402 -15.55 -7.74 9.20
CA TYR A 402 -15.62 -6.52 8.39
C TYR A 402 -17.00 -6.36 7.76
N ASP A 403 -17.92 -5.76 8.52
CA ASP A 403 -19.32 -5.56 8.09
C ASP A 403 -19.48 -4.84 6.75
N PHE A 404 -18.58 -3.91 6.43
CA PHE A 404 -18.63 -3.15 5.19
C PHE A 404 -18.49 -4.04 3.94
N ILE A 405 -17.88 -5.22 4.04
CA ILE A 405 -17.76 -6.16 2.92
C ILE A 405 -19.14 -6.70 2.53
N ARG A 406 -20.06 -6.80 3.48
CA ARG A 406 -21.41 -7.33 3.24
C ARG A 406 -22.40 -6.24 2.86
N ASN A 407 -22.35 -5.16 3.65
CA ASN A 407 -23.42 -4.16 3.74
C ASN A 407 -22.91 -2.74 3.52
N GLY A 408 -21.62 -2.55 3.20
CA GLY A 408 -21.05 -1.22 2.98
C GLY A 408 -21.56 -0.62 1.68
N GLU A 409 -22.04 0.61 1.77
CA GLU A 409 -22.08 1.52 0.62
C GLU A 409 -20.64 1.88 0.21
N ASN A 410 -20.44 2.25 -1.06
CA ASN A 410 -19.13 2.59 -1.64
C ASN A 410 -18.12 1.44 -1.70
N VAL A 411 -18.60 0.23 -2.01
CA VAL A 411 -17.78 -0.97 -2.18
C VAL A 411 -18.23 -1.77 -3.39
N ASP A 412 -17.36 -1.85 -4.39
CA ASP A 412 -17.55 -2.68 -5.58
C ASP A 412 -16.70 -3.94 -5.50
N PHE A 413 -17.24 -5.05 -6.00
CA PHE A 413 -16.60 -6.36 -5.99
C PHE A 413 -16.29 -6.83 -7.41
N TYR A 414 -15.06 -7.27 -7.63
CA TYR A 414 -14.54 -7.69 -8.92
C TYR A 414 -13.90 -9.09 -8.82
N PRO A 415 -14.50 -10.12 -9.45
CA PRO A 415 -15.82 -10.11 -10.10
C PRO A 415 -16.95 -9.92 -9.07
N THR A 416 -18.15 -9.58 -9.54
CA THR A 416 -19.34 -9.39 -8.68
C THR A 416 -19.67 -10.60 -7.81
N LYS A 417 -19.29 -11.81 -8.27
CA LYS A 417 -19.43 -13.06 -7.53
C LYS A 417 -18.60 -13.13 -6.24
N LEU A 418 -17.57 -12.29 -6.07
CA LEU A 418 -16.79 -12.24 -4.82
C LEU A 418 -17.69 -11.98 -3.60
N LYS A 419 -18.79 -11.23 -3.76
CA LYS A 419 -19.76 -11.01 -2.66
C LYS A 419 -20.35 -12.31 -2.11
N THR A 420 -20.50 -13.36 -2.92
CA THR A 420 -21.01 -14.66 -2.46
C THR A 420 -19.99 -15.39 -1.58
N LEU A 421 -18.70 -15.08 -1.68
CA LEU A 421 -17.68 -15.64 -0.78
C LEU A 421 -17.82 -15.14 0.66
N PHE A 422 -18.68 -14.15 0.92
CA PHE A 422 -18.95 -13.61 2.25
C PHE A 422 -20.39 -13.87 2.72
N SER A 423 -21.17 -14.67 1.98
CA SER A 423 -22.58 -14.94 2.31
C SER A 423 -22.79 -15.75 3.59
N TRP A 424 -21.79 -16.55 3.98
CA TRP A 424 -21.82 -17.40 5.18
C TRP A 424 -21.39 -16.65 6.45
N CYS A 425 -20.98 -15.38 6.33
CA CYS A 425 -20.72 -14.55 7.50
C CYS A 425 -22.04 -14.18 8.20
N THR A 426 -22.19 -14.57 9.46
CA THR A 426 -23.37 -14.26 10.30
C THR A 426 -22.97 -13.36 11.48
N GLY A 427 -23.54 -12.15 11.59
CA GLY A 427 -23.61 -11.30 12.79
C GLY A 427 -22.32 -10.84 13.51
N GLY A 428 -22.24 -9.54 13.81
CA GLY A 428 -21.32 -8.93 14.80
C GLY A 428 -20.21 -8.04 14.23
N SER A 429 -20.25 -6.74 14.57
CA SER A 429 -19.16 -5.80 14.30
C SER A 429 -18.12 -5.86 15.43
N LEU A 430 -16.87 -6.12 15.09
CA LEU A 430 -15.73 -5.97 16.00
C LEU A 430 -14.89 -4.76 15.58
N SER A 431 -14.14 -4.15 16.49
CA SER A 431 -13.19 -3.09 16.13
C SER A 431 -11.95 -3.68 15.45
N PRO A 432 -11.33 -3.01 14.46
CA PRO A 432 -10.21 -3.60 13.70
C PRO A 432 -9.01 -4.08 14.52
N SER A 433 -8.64 -3.39 15.61
CA SER A 433 -7.61 -3.87 16.54
C SER A 433 -8.00 -5.19 17.20
N SER A 434 -9.27 -5.34 17.61
CA SER A 434 -9.77 -6.60 18.16
C SER A 434 -9.87 -7.73 17.13
N LYS A 435 -9.92 -7.43 15.83
CA LYS A 435 -9.94 -8.42 14.75
C LYS A 435 -8.57 -9.09 14.60
N VAL A 436 -7.53 -8.27 14.46
CA VAL A 436 -6.14 -8.75 14.33
C VAL A 436 -5.68 -9.49 15.58
N GLU A 437 -6.01 -8.99 16.79
CA GLU A 437 -5.66 -9.70 18.03
C GLU A 437 -6.38 -11.05 18.16
N LYS A 438 -7.66 -11.14 17.78
CA LYS A 438 -8.37 -12.44 17.72
C LYS A 438 -7.74 -13.40 16.72
N LEU A 439 -7.28 -12.88 15.59
CA LEU A 439 -6.55 -13.70 14.61
C LEU A 439 -5.23 -14.20 15.19
N LYS A 440 -4.47 -13.36 15.90
CA LYS A 440 -3.23 -13.73 16.59
C LYS A 440 -3.47 -14.80 17.65
N ASP A 441 -4.51 -14.66 18.47
CA ASP A 441 -4.81 -15.62 19.53
C ASP A 441 -5.23 -16.97 18.94
N SER A 442 -6.12 -16.96 17.95
CA SER A 442 -6.50 -18.17 17.22
C SER A 442 -5.31 -18.86 16.53
N TRP A 443 -4.35 -18.07 16.05
CA TRP A 443 -3.12 -18.57 15.43
C TRP A 443 -2.20 -19.24 16.45
N LYS A 444 -2.02 -18.64 17.65
CA LYS A 444 -1.27 -19.25 18.76
C LYS A 444 -1.89 -20.58 19.19
N ASP A 445 -3.21 -20.64 19.28
CA ASP A 445 -3.94 -21.87 19.65
C ASP A 445 -3.67 -22.99 18.63
N ILE A 446 -3.78 -22.69 17.33
CA ILE A 446 -3.48 -23.65 16.25
C ILE A 446 -2.04 -24.15 16.36
N ILE A 447 -1.11 -23.25 16.64
CA ILE A 447 0.33 -23.54 16.75
C ILE A 447 0.65 -24.40 17.95
N SER A 448 0.01 -24.19 19.09
CA SER A 448 0.24 -25.00 20.29
C SER A 448 -0.15 -26.48 20.10
N GLY A 449 -0.98 -26.78 19.09
CA GLY A 449 -1.32 -28.13 18.69
C GLY A 449 -0.32 -28.82 17.73
N PHE A 450 0.78 -28.15 17.37
CA PHE A 450 1.90 -28.68 16.56
C PHE A 450 3.20 -28.76 17.34
#